data_AF-A0A833LH91-F1
#
_entry.id   AF-A0A833LH91-F1
#
_cell.length_a   1.000
_cell.length_b   1.000
_cell.length_c   1.000
_cell.angle_alpha   90.00
_cell.angle_beta   90.00
_cell.angle_gamma   90.00
#
_symmetry.space_group_name_H-M   'P 1'
#
loop_
_entity.id
_entity.type
_entity.pdbx_description
1 polymer ?
#
loop_
_entity_poly.entity_id
_entity_poly.type
_entity_poly.pdbx_seq_one_letter_code
_entity_poly.pdbx_strand_id
1 'polypeptide(L)'
;MTMWRPDPSLIRRPAYLSLADQIARAIHDGRLANGARLPTHRRLADDLDLSVQTVSRAYEELIRRGLIAGEVGRGTFVQTSRPEPDPPYLPERLGEVID
;
A
#
# COMPACT_ATOMS: atom_id res chain seq x y z
N MET A 1 -1.97 -16.43 -2.53
CA MET A 1 -0.74 -15.61 -2.69
C MET A 1 -0.75 -15.07 -4.10
N THR A 2 -0.78 -13.75 -4.28
CA THR A 2 -0.75 -13.13 -5.60
C THR A 2 0.58 -13.50 -6.29
N MET A 3 0.52 -14.01 -7.52
CA MET A 3 1.71 -14.47 -8.27
C MET A 3 2.54 -13.33 -8.88
N TRP A 4 2.17 -12.08 -8.65
CA TRP A 4 2.88 -10.93 -9.20
C TRP A 4 4.28 -10.77 -8.59
N ARG A 5 5.27 -10.47 -9.43
CA ARG A 5 6.66 -10.19 -9.05
C ARG A 5 7.15 -8.91 -9.75
N PRO A 6 7.88 -8.03 -9.05
CA PRO A 6 8.59 -6.92 -9.68
C PRO A 6 9.74 -7.44 -10.54
N ASP A 7 10.14 -6.65 -11.54
CA ASP A 7 11.29 -6.96 -12.40
C ASP A 7 12.55 -6.25 -11.87
N PRO A 8 13.54 -7.00 -11.34
CA PRO A 8 14.79 -6.42 -10.83
C PRO A 8 15.56 -5.65 -11.91
N SER A 9 15.48 -6.07 -13.18
CA SER A 9 16.22 -5.47 -14.29
C SER A 9 15.74 -4.05 -14.63
N LEU A 10 14.54 -3.68 -14.17
CA LEU A 10 13.94 -2.35 -14.33
C LEU A 10 14.18 -1.43 -13.14
N ILE A 11 14.82 -1.90 -12.07
CA ILE A 11 15.09 -1.09 -10.87
C ILE A 11 16.22 -0.09 -11.18
N ARG A 12 15.94 1.20 -10.98
CA ARG A 12 16.86 2.31 -11.20
C ARG A 12 16.98 3.16 -9.95
N ARG A 13 18.08 3.92 -9.82
CA ARG A 13 18.26 4.81 -8.68
C ARG A 13 17.32 6.04 -8.76
N PRO A 14 16.73 6.46 -7.63
CA PRO A 14 16.80 5.81 -6.33
C PRO A 14 15.92 4.54 -6.28
N ALA A 15 16.51 3.41 -5.85
CA ALA A 15 15.92 2.08 -5.99
C ALA A 15 14.55 1.94 -5.29
N TYR A 16 14.36 2.62 -4.16
CA TYR A 16 13.10 2.57 -3.42
C TYR A 16 11.94 3.21 -4.18
N LEU A 17 12.17 4.32 -4.90
CA LEU A 17 11.13 4.95 -5.74
C LEU A 17 10.83 4.07 -6.95
N SER A 18 11.87 3.57 -7.61
CA SER A 18 11.69 2.69 -8.77
C SER A 18 10.91 1.42 -8.42
N LEU A 19 11.17 0.81 -7.25
CA LEU A 19 10.40 -0.31 -6.73
C LEU A 19 8.95 0.10 -6.39
N ALA A 20 8.76 1.22 -5.71
CA ALA A 20 7.42 1.73 -5.39
C ALA A 20 6.59 1.98 -6.66
N ASP A 21 7.20 2.53 -7.71
CA ASP A 21 6.53 2.80 -8.98
C ASP A 21 6.14 1.50 -9.71
N GLN A 22 6.99 0.47 -9.68
CA GLN A 22 6.63 -0.84 -10.24
C GLN A 22 5.44 -1.47 -9.52
N ILE A 23 5.42 -1.42 -8.18
CA ILE A 23 4.30 -1.93 -7.37
C ILE A 23 3.03 -1.11 -7.64
N ALA A 24 3.13 0.23 -7.67
CA ALA A 24 2.01 1.11 -7.96
C ALA A 24 1.39 0.81 -9.33
N ARG A 25 2.22 0.65 -10.37
CA ARG A 25 1.74 0.24 -11.70
C ARG A 25 1.02 -1.09 -11.66
N ALA A 26 1.56 -2.08 -10.96
CA ALA A 26 0.91 -3.39 -10.84
C ALA A 26 -0.45 -3.32 -10.12
N ILE A 27 -0.60 -2.42 -9.14
CA ILE A 27 -1.88 -2.15 -8.49
C ILE A 27 -2.86 -1.49 -9.48
N HIS A 28 -2.42 -0.44 -10.18
CA HIS A 28 -3.26 0.27 -11.16
C HIS A 28 -3.68 -0.60 -12.35
N ASP A 29 -2.79 -1.48 -12.82
CA ASP A 29 -3.07 -2.43 -13.90
C ASP A 29 -3.95 -3.62 -13.44
N GLY A 30 -4.32 -3.68 -12.15
CA GLY A 30 -5.11 -4.77 -11.57
C GLY A 30 -4.34 -6.09 -11.39
N ARG A 31 -3.02 -6.12 -11.66
CA ARG A 31 -2.16 -7.29 -11.41
C ARG A 31 -1.99 -7.57 -9.92
N LEU A 32 -2.09 -6.54 -9.10
CA LEU A 32 -2.22 -6.60 -7.65
C LEU A 32 -3.60 -6.09 -7.26
N ALA A 33 -4.53 -7.02 -6.99
CA ALA A 33 -5.90 -6.69 -6.62
C ALA A 33 -6.01 -6.03 -5.22
N ASN A 34 -7.10 -5.31 -4.99
CA ASN A 34 -7.45 -4.81 -3.65
C ASN A 34 -7.50 -5.96 -2.63
N GLY A 35 -6.98 -5.73 -1.42
CA GLY A 35 -6.87 -6.74 -0.38
C GLY A 35 -5.78 -7.79 -0.62
N ALA A 36 -5.03 -7.71 -1.73
CA ALA A 36 -3.90 -8.60 -1.97
C ALA A 36 -2.82 -8.37 -0.90
N ARG A 37 -2.39 -9.47 -0.27
CA ARG A 37 -1.26 -9.45 0.67
C ARG A 37 0.05 -9.34 -0.08
N LEU A 38 0.86 -8.34 0.27
CA LEU A 38 2.22 -8.18 -0.23
C LEU A 38 3.22 -9.07 0.52
N PRO A 39 4.36 -9.41 -0.10
CA PRO A 39 5.46 -10.09 0.59
C PRO A 39 5.97 -9.27 1.79
N THR A 40 6.61 -9.93 2.74
CA THR A 40 7.33 -9.24 3.82
C THR A 40 8.53 -8.49 3.26
N HIS A 41 8.95 -7.42 3.94
CA HIS A 41 10.11 -6.62 3.56
C HIS A 41 11.37 -7.47 3.32
N ARG A 42 11.65 -8.43 4.23
CA ARG A 42 12.81 -9.33 4.11
C ARG A 42 12.70 -10.23 2.89
N ARG A 43 11.56 -10.89 2.71
CA ARG A 43 11.34 -11.78 1.55
C ARG A 43 11.50 -11.02 0.23
N LEU A 44 10.91 -9.84 0.12
CA LEU A 44 11.01 -9.06 -1.12
C LEU A 44 12.43 -8.53 -1.34
N ALA A 45 13.15 -8.20 -0.27
CA ALA A 45 14.56 -7.81 -0.35
C ALA A 45 15.41 -8.97 -0.88
N ASP A 46 15.22 -10.18 -0.33
CA ASP A 46 15.91 -11.39 -0.76
C ASP A 46 15.57 -11.76 -2.22
N ASP A 47 14.29 -11.68 -2.60
CA ASP A 47 13.82 -11.99 -3.96
C ASP A 47 14.37 -11.01 -5.03
N LEU A 48 14.76 -9.79 -4.64
CA LEU A 48 15.22 -8.72 -5.55
C LEU A 48 16.71 -8.39 -5.42
N ASP A 49 17.45 -9.05 -4.52
CA ASP A 49 18.82 -8.71 -4.14
C ASP A 49 18.97 -7.22 -3.75
N LEU A 50 18.04 -6.73 -2.92
CA LEU A 50 18.02 -5.36 -2.40
C LEU A 50 18.23 -5.34 -0.90
N SER A 51 18.63 -4.18 -0.35
CA SER A 51 18.63 -4.00 1.09
C SER A 51 17.19 -3.93 1.64
N VAL A 52 16.97 -4.50 2.82
CA VAL A 52 15.68 -4.40 3.54
C VAL A 52 15.27 -2.95 3.73
N GLN A 53 16.21 -2.03 3.99
CA GLN A 53 15.94 -0.58 4.08
C GLN A 53 15.37 0.00 2.77
N THR A 54 15.84 -0.46 1.62
CA THR A 54 15.32 0.00 0.31
C THR A 54 13.87 -0.43 0.15
N VAL A 55 13.55 -1.68 0.51
CA VAL A 55 12.18 -2.20 0.46
C VAL A 55 11.28 -1.51 1.47
N SER A 56 11.76 -1.26 2.70
CA SER A 56 11.04 -0.49 3.72
C SER A 56 10.67 0.91 3.22
N ARG A 57 11.62 1.64 2.62
CA ARG A 57 11.35 2.96 2.04
C ARG A 57 10.36 2.91 0.88
N ALA A 58 10.38 1.84 0.07
CA ALA A 58 9.41 1.65 -1.00
C ALA A 58 8.00 1.42 -0.44
N TYR A 59 7.86 0.62 0.62
CA TYR A 59 6.57 0.38 1.28
C TYR A 59 6.06 1.63 1.99
N GLU A 60 6.93 2.37 2.68
CA GLU A 60 6.58 3.68 3.26
C GLU A 60 6.07 4.66 2.20
N GLU A 61 6.69 4.68 1.02
CA GLU A 61 6.25 5.50 -0.11
C GLU A 61 4.87 5.07 -0.62
N LEU A 62 4.61 3.77 -0.75
CA LEU A 62 3.29 3.26 -1.15
C LEU A 62 2.20 3.55 -0.11
N ILE A 63 2.53 3.51 1.19
CA ILE A 63 1.62 3.90 2.27
C ILE A 63 1.31 5.41 2.18
N ARG A 64 2.33 6.25 1.96
CA ARG A 64 2.13 7.70 1.74
C ARG A 64 1.22 7.99 0.55
N ARG A 65 1.30 7.17 -0.50
CA ARG A 65 0.44 7.25 -1.69
C ARG A 65 -0.98 6.68 -1.47
N GLY A 66 -1.25 6.07 -0.32
CA GLY A 66 -2.52 5.41 -0.01
C GLY A 66 -2.78 4.16 -0.84
N LEU A 67 -1.74 3.51 -1.38
CA LEU A 67 -1.87 2.32 -2.24
C LEU A 67 -1.82 1.02 -1.45
N ILE A 68 -1.26 1.05 -0.24
CA ILE A 68 -1.15 -0.11 0.66
C ILE A 68 -1.34 0.34 2.10
N ALA A 69 -1.70 -0.59 2.99
CA ALA A 69 -1.65 -0.39 4.43
C ALA A 69 -1.04 -1.59 5.15
N GLY A 70 -0.38 -1.31 6.27
CA GLY A 70 0.11 -2.33 7.19
C GLY A 70 -0.91 -2.63 8.29
N GLU A 71 -1.12 -3.90 8.56
CA GLU A 71 -1.88 -4.39 9.72
C GLU A 71 -0.95 -5.19 10.64
N VAL A 72 -0.88 -4.79 11.90
CA VAL A 72 -0.03 -5.44 12.92
C VAL A 72 -0.38 -6.92 13.02
N GLY A 73 0.64 -7.79 12.91
CA GLY A 73 0.48 -9.25 12.97
C GLY A 73 -0.11 -9.91 11.71
N ARG A 74 -0.73 -9.14 10.80
CA ARG A 74 -1.41 -9.67 9.60
C ARG A 74 -0.64 -9.41 8.31
N GLY A 75 0.20 -8.37 8.26
CA GLY A 75 1.07 -8.06 7.13
C GLY A 75 0.64 -6.78 6.41
N THR A 76 1.05 -6.65 5.14
CA THR A 76 0.78 -5.45 4.33
C THR A 76 -0.14 -5.82 3.18
N PHE A 77 -1.16 -5.00 2.93
CA PHE A 77 -2.22 -5.26 1.97
C PHE A 77 -2.42 -4.09 1.03
N VAL A 78 -2.74 -4.38 -0.23
CA VAL A 78 -3.12 -3.38 -1.23
C VAL A 78 -4.45 -2.76 -0.87
N GLN A 79 -4.53 -1.43 -0.94
CA GLN A 79 -5.75 -0.65 -0.79
C GLN A 79 -5.98 0.13 -2.08
N THR A 80 -6.98 -0.29 -2.87
CA THR A 80 -7.43 0.49 -4.05
C THR A 80 -8.71 1.25 -3.77
N SER A 81 -9.30 1.08 -2.58
CA SER A 81 -10.42 1.89 -2.13
C SER A 81 -9.88 3.27 -1.80
N ARG A 82 -10.30 4.28 -2.55
CA ARG A 82 -10.19 5.67 -2.08
C ARG A 82 -10.72 5.67 -0.64
N PRO A 83 -10.01 6.19 0.37
CA PRO A 83 -10.65 6.43 1.65
C PRO A 83 -11.86 7.29 1.32
N GLU A 84 -13.06 6.74 1.53
CA GLU A 84 -14.25 7.56 1.58
C GLU A 84 -13.90 8.62 2.65
N PRO A 85 -13.89 9.92 2.30
CA PRO A 85 -13.60 10.93 3.31
C PRO A 85 -14.58 10.67 4.44
N ASP A 86 -14.04 10.49 5.65
CA ASP A 86 -14.86 10.33 6.86
C ASP A 86 -15.93 11.43 6.79
N PRO A 87 -17.23 11.07 6.71
CA PRO A 87 -18.26 12.09 6.60
C PRO A 87 -18.04 13.04 7.77
N PRO A 88 -18.01 14.37 7.55
CA PRO A 88 -17.83 15.30 8.65
C PRO A 88 -18.90 14.96 9.68
N TYR A 89 -18.45 14.66 10.91
CA TYR A 89 -19.35 14.39 12.02
C TYR A 89 -20.38 15.52 12.07
N LEU A 90 -21.58 15.23 11.58
CA LEU A 90 -22.75 16.07 11.74
C LEU A 90 -23.32 15.60 13.07
N PRO A 91 -23.10 16.30 14.19
CA PRO A 91 -23.87 16.01 15.38
C PRO A 91 -25.34 16.10 14.95
N GLU A 92 -26.06 14.99 15.09
CA GLU A 92 -27.48 14.94 14.83
C GLU A 92 -28.10 16.13 15.54
N ARG A 93 -28.81 16.96 14.77
CA ARG A 93 -29.56 18.08 15.31
C ARG A 93 -30.55 17.49 16.31
N LEU A 94 -30.29 17.71 17.59
CA LEU A 94 -31.27 17.56 18.65
C LEU A 94 -32.32 18.68 18.48
N GLY A 95 -33.19 18.54 17.49
CA GLY A 95 -34.58 18.97 17.62
C GLY A 95 -35.30 17.81 18.31
N GLU A 96 -36.23 17.96 19.24
CA GLU A 96 -37.16 19.04 19.49
C GLU A 96 -37.63 18.93 20.95
N VAL A 97 -37.84 20.10 21.56
CA VAL A 97 -38.93 20.45 22.48
C VAL A 97 -39.27 19.48 23.62
N ILE A 98 -38.95 19.89 24.85
CA ILE A 98 -39.86 19.69 25.97
C ILE A 98 -40.06 21.05 26.66
N ASP A 99 -41.15 21.73 26.32
CA ASP A 99 -41.92 22.59 27.22
C ASP A 99 -43.38 22.12 27.15
#